data_AF-A0A956V0M5-F1
#
_entry.id   AF-A0A956V0M5-F1
#
_cell.length_a   1.000
_cell.length_b   1.000
_cell.length_c   1.000
_cell.angle_alpha   90.00
_cell.angle_beta   90.00
_cell.angle_gamma   90.00
#
_symmetry.space_group_name_H-M   'P 1'
#
loop_
_entity.id
_entity.type
_entity.pdbx_description
1 polymer ?
#
loop_
_entity_poly.entity_id
_entity_poly.type
_entity_poly.pdbx_seq_one_letter_code
_entity_poly.pdbx_strand_id
1 'polypeptide(L)'
;MNTRMRVTAIPTLMAASLLGKFGAFSAVAAQTESFEDLGLEKISLVMTPDTITGMPIELAAGNYLVELSGEPMEGETDLSVMLFRFPDGMTLDTMPALDPSSPMLPDFIYEGTFAGGRDVILDTGETSSQCVVTLTAGDWMLADGQLVRPLQAFTVTGEVPADAPTPTSTVDMMMGEMYFHITGGELVAGRNVLSLTAMGGQPHFVVMLGLPPGMTDDQFEMMFAAAEGPEEESSPTAEDGGGDEGGGIAAVLVTSIQSLGTTSWMNVELASGTYGLACFFPDQHVGMPHAMLGMHTVVEVP
;
A
#
# COMPACT_ATOMS: atom_id res chain seq x y z
N MET A 1 15.94 -33.98 -8.13
CA MET A 1 16.49 -32.69 -8.59
C MET A 1 15.34 -31.69 -8.51
N ASN A 2 15.23 -30.96 -7.40
CA ASN A 2 14.24 -29.91 -7.23
C ASN A 2 14.93 -28.59 -7.58
N THR A 3 14.71 -28.13 -8.80
CA THR A 3 15.15 -26.81 -9.24
C THR A 3 14.18 -25.80 -8.63
N ARG A 4 14.42 -25.40 -7.37
CA ARG A 4 13.79 -24.18 -6.83
C ARG A 4 14.20 -23.05 -7.75
N MET A 5 13.27 -22.52 -8.54
CA MET A 5 13.47 -21.27 -9.27
C MET A 5 13.85 -20.22 -8.24
N ARG A 6 15.13 -19.82 -8.25
CA ARG A 6 15.51 -18.54 -7.69
C ARG A 6 15.01 -17.52 -8.69
N VAL A 7 13.84 -16.95 -8.41
CA VAL A 7 13.35 -15.77 -9.11
C VAL A 7 14.26 -14.63 -8.68
N THR A 8 15.34 -14.41 -9.44
CA THR A 8 16.28 -13.32 -9.19
C THR A 8 15.84 -12.11 -9.99
N ALA A 9 15.45 -11.06 -9.25
CA ALA A 9 15.12 -9.71 -9.71
C ALA A 9 13.78 -9.58 -10.48
N ILE A 10 12.70 -9.37 -9.71
CA ILE A 10 11.47 -8.72 -10.18
C ILE A 10 11.64 -7.22 -9.86
N PRO A 11 11.24 -6.28 -10.74
CA PRO A 11 11.33 -4.87 -10.43
C PRO A 11 10.30 -4.59 -9.34
N THR A 12 10.76 -3.85 -8.34
CA THR A 12 9.96 -3.09 -7.41
C THR A 12 8.66 -2.61 -8.09
N LEU A 13 7.49 -3.06 -7.63
CA LEU A 13 6.26 -2.32 -7.94
C LEU A 13 6.54 -0.88 -7.49
N MET A 14 6.54 0.05 -8.46
CA MET A 14 7.26 1.34 -8.48
C MET A 14 6.98 2.34 -7.34
N ALA A 15 6.22 1.97 -6.31
CA ALA A 15 5.93 2.84 -5.18
C ALA A 15 7.19 3.24 -4.40
N ALA A 16 8.11 2.30 -4.13
CA ALA A 16 9.26 2.56 -3.28
C ALA A 16 10.34 3.46 -3.94
N SER A 17 10.53 3.38 -5.26
CA SER A 17 11.57 4.17 -5.96
C SER A 17 11.20 5.65 -6.10
N LEU A 18 9.91 5.98 -6.20
CA LEU A 18 9.44 7.36 -6.24
C LEU A 18 9.50 8.01 -4.86
N LEU A 19 9.11 7.29 -3.80
CA LEU A 19 9.21 7.79 -2.42
C LEU A 19 10.66 8.07 -2.01
N GLY A 20 11.62 7.22 -2.39
CA GLY A 20 13.05 7.44 -2.12
C GLY A 20 13.67 8.67 -2.80
N LYS A 21 12.99 9.28 -3.79
CA LYS A 21 13.43 10.53 -4.44
C LYS A 21 13.00 11.79 -3.68
N PHE A 22 12.10 11.69 -2.71
CA PHE A 22 11.54 12.83 -1.97
C PHE A 22 12.21 13.07 -0.61
N GLY A 23 13.54 12.98 -0.53
CA GLY A 23 14.32 13.42 0.64
C GLY A 23 13.98 12.75 1.98
N ALA A 24 14.62 13.20 3.05
CA ALA A 24 14.37 12.67 4.39
C ALA A 24 13.01 13.15 4.91
N PHE A 25 12.12 12.20 5.20
CA PHE A 25 10.81 12.47 5.76
C PHE A 25 10.91 12.83 7.25
N SER A 26 10.07 13.77 7.70
CA SER A 26 9.90 14.03 9.13
C SER A 26 8.93 13.01 9.72
N ALA A 27 9.30 12.43 10.87
CA ALA A 27 8.47 11.46 11.59
C ALA A 27 7.12 12.07 11.98
N VAL A 28 6.03 11.44 11.51
CA VAL A 28 4.68 11.64 12.06
C VAL A 28 4.53 10.72 13.28
N ALA A 29 3.76 11.16 14.28
CA ALA A 29 3.58 10.41 15.52
C ALA A 29 3.15 8.95 15.26
N ALA A 30 3.81 8.01 15.93
CA ALA A 30 3.52 6.58 15.85
C ALA A 30 2.06 6.27 16.23
N GLN A 31 1.47 5.28 15.57
CA GLN A 31 0.13 4.78 15.90
C GLN A 31 0.07 4.32 17.35
N THR A 32 -0.95 4.77 18.08
CA THR A 32 -1.12 4.43 19.50
C THR A 32 -2.37 3.61 19.80
N GLU A 33 -3.35 3.52 18.89
CA GLU A 33 -4.55 2.70 19.11
C GLU A 33 -4.63 1.51 18.15
N SER A 34 -4.91 0.37 18.77
CA SER A 34 -4.92 -0.98 18.21
C SER A 34 -6.35 -1.40 17.88
N PHE A 35 -6.54 -2.20 16.83
CA PHE A 35 -7.83 -2.83 16.54
C PHE A 35 -8.10 -4.09 17.38
N GLU A 36 -7.24 -4.40 18.37
CA GLU A 36 -7.31 -5.63 19.18
C GLU A 36 -8.62 -5.78 19.97
N ASP A 37 -9.27 -4.68 20.34
CA ASP A 37 -10.53 -4.72 21.10
C ASP A 37 -11.74 -5.21 20.27
N LEU A 38 -11.58 -5.36 18.94
CA LEU A 38 -12.64 -5.87 18.06
C LEU A 38 -12.85 -7.38 18.17
N GLY A 39 -11.95 -8.11 18.84
CA GLY A 39 -12.02 -9.56 18.95
C GLY A 39 -11.81 -10.30 17.62
N LEU A 40 -11.18 -9.64 16.65
CA LEU A 40 -10.80 -10.23 15.36
C LEU A 40 -9.71 -11.28 15.54
N GLU A 41 -9.70 -12.30 14.67
CA GLU A 41 -8.55 -13.19 14.57
C GLU A 41 -7.34 -12.40 14.05
N LYS A 42 -6.19 -12.58 14.71
CA LYS A 42 -4.97 -11.82 14.43
C LYS A 42 -4.02 -12.64 13.56
N ILE A 43 -3.52 -12.03 12.48
CA ILE A 43 -2.41 -12.53 11.66
C ILE A 43 -1.21 -11.62 11.93
N SER A 44 -0.26 -12.09 12.77
CA SER A 44 0.99 -11.37 13.05
C SER A 44 2.08 -11.78 12.06
N LEU A 45 2.33 -10.92 11.08
CA LEU A 45 3.39 -11.07 10.10
C LEU A 45 4.68 -10.44 10.59
N VAL A 46 5.76 -11.23 10.55
CA VAL A 46 7.11 -10.77 10.85
C VAL A 46 7.97 -10.91 9.60
N MET A 47 8.40 -9.77 9.07
CA MET A 47 9.29 -9.67 7.92
C MET A 47 10.74 -9.60 8.39
N THR A 48 11.61 -10.39 7.79
CA THR A 48 13.06 -10.32 7.96
C THR A 48 13.71 -10.13 6.58
N PRO A 49 15.02 -9.86 6.49
CA PRO A 49 15.70 -9.79 5.20
C PRO A 49 15.50 -11.01 4.28
N ASP A 50 15.26 -12.19 4.86
CA ASP A 50 15.22 -13.44 4.11
C ASP A 50 13.81 -13.97 3.82
N THR A 51 12.82 -13.62 4.64
CA THR A 51 11.48 -14.22 4.58
C THR A 51 10.43 -13.38 5.30
N ILE A 52 9.15 -13.72 5.08
CA ILE A 52 8.06 -13.33 5.96
C ILE A 52 7.63 -14.57 6.75
N THR A 53 7.20 -14.42 8.00
CA THR A 53 6.66 -15.52 8.82
C THR A 53 5.34 -15.12 9.48
N GLY A 54 4.58 -16.09 9.97
CA GLY A 54 3.35 -15.85 10.73
C GLY A 54 2.05 -16.09 9.97
N MET A 55 2.11 -16.31 8.65
CA MET A 55 0.93 -16.66 7.85
C MET A 55 0.54 -18.14 8.05
N PRO A 56 -0.70 -18.44 8.47
CA PRO A 56 -1.22 -19.81 8.48
C PRO A 56 -1.37 -20.35 7.06
N ILE A 57 -1.17 -21.65 6.89
CA ILE A 57 -1.34 -22.31 5.58
C ILE A 57 -2.82 -22.47 5.16
N GLU A 58 -3.73 -22.40 6.14
CA GLU A 58 -5.18 -22.50 5.94
C GLU A 58 -5.89 -21.56 6.92
N LEU A 59 -6.89 -20.84 6.42
CA LEU A 59 -7.72 -19.88 7.16
C LEU A 59 -9.20 -20.08 6.81
N ALA A 60 -10.08 -19.62 7.69
CA ALA A 60 -11.49 -19.43 7.34
C ALA A 60 -11.66 -18.08 6.62
N ALA A 61 -12.71 -17.93 5.81
CA ALA A 61 -13.07 -16.62 5.26
C ALA A 61 -13.57 -15.71 6.40
N GLY A 62 -13.15 -14.45 6.40
CA GLY A 62 -13.47 -13.53 7.48
C GLY A 62 -12.69 -12.22 7.44
N ASN A 63 -12.94 -11.39 8.47
CA ASN A 63 -12.15 -10.19 8.72
C ASN A 63 -11.01 -10.54 9.68
N TYR A 64 -9.82 -10.07 9.34
CA TYR A 64 -8.59 -10.36 10.08
C TYR A 64 -7.90 -9.07 10.49
N LEU A 65 -7.45 -9.00 11.74
CA LEU A 65 -6.49 -8.00 12.17
C LEU A 65 -5.10 -8.45 11.71
N VAL A 66 -4.57 -7.78 10.68
CA VAL A 66 -3.21 -8.03 10.19
C VAL A 66 -2.27 -7.03 10.85
N GLU A 67 -1.23 -7.56 11.47
CA GLU A 67 -0.13 -6.79 12.03
C GLU A 67 1.13 -7.13 11.25
N LEU A 68 1.81 -6.12 10.72
CA LEU A 68 3.10 -6.27 10.05
C LEU A 68 4.17 -5.61 10.91
N SER A 69 5.27 -6.32 11.13
CA SER A 69 6.46 -5.81 11.81
C SER A 69 7.68 -6.49 11.20
N GLY A 70 8.88 -6.01 11.51
CA GLY A 70 10.07 -6.69 11.01
C GLY A 70 11.36 -5.92 11.10
N GLU A 71 12.38 -6.54 10.51
CA GLU A 71 13.69 -5.96 10.29
C GLU A 71 13.88 -5.73 8.77
N PRO A 72 14.13 -4.48 8.34
CA PRO A 72 14.36 -4.19 6.93
C PRO A 72 15.67 -4.77 6.42
N MET A 73 15.76 -4.96 5.11
CA MET A 73 17.03 -5.08 4.41
C MET A 73 17.79 -3.74 4.41
N GLU A 74 19.09 -3.79 4.15
CA GLU A 74 19.88 -2.57 3.96
C GLU A 74 19.31 -1.73 2.80
N GLY A 75 18.96 -0.48 3.09
CA GLY A 75 18.40 0.48 2.11
C GLY A 75 16.89 0.38 1.89
N GLU A 76 16.18 -0.51 2.59
CA GLU A 76 14.72 -0.62 2.52
C GLU A 76 14.06 0.44 3.42
N THR A 77 13.14 1.22 2.85
CA THR A 77 12.47 2.37 3.49
C THR A 77 11.06 2.05 4.00
N ASP A 78 10.53 0.89 3.63
CA ASP A 78 9.21 0.41 4.03
C ASP A 78 9.18 -1.12 4.19
N LEU A 79 8.28 -1.63 5.02
CA LEU A 79 7.90 -3.05 5.01
C LEU A 79 6.50 -3.15 4.42
N SER A 80 6.37 -3.86 3.30
CA SER A 80 5.12 -4.00 2.57
C SER A 80 4.81 -5.47 2.28
N VAL A 81 3.54 -5.86 2.42
CA VAL A 81 3.07 -7.21 2.09
C VAL A 81 1.87 -7.14 1.17
N MET A 82 1.78 -8.10 0.25
CA MET A 82 0.64 -8.29 -0.63
C MET A 82 -0.08 -9.57 -0.26
N LEU A 83 -1.37 -9.47 0.02
CA LEU A 83 -2.30 -10.59 0.14
C LEU A 83 -3.09 -10.67 -1.17
N PHE A 84 -2.74 -11.63 -2.01
CA PHE A 84 -3.28 -11.76 -3.36
C PHE A 84 -3.98 -13.10 -3.52
N ARG A 85 -5.27 -13.09 -3.80
CA ARG A 85 -6.04 -14.25 -4.24
C ARG A 85 -5.84 -14.44 -5.74
N PHE A 86 -5.45 -15.64 -6.14
CA PHE A 86 -5.36 -15.99 -7.54
C PHE A 86 -6.76 -16.00 -8.20
N PRO A 87 -6.84 -15.71 -9.51
CA PRO A 87 -8.02 -16.02 -10.30
C PRO A 87 -8.42 -17.49 -10.17
N ASP A 88 -9.71 -17.79 -10.30
CA ASP A 88 -10.21 -19.15 -10.16
C ASP A 88 -9.50 -20.12 -11.12
N GLY A 89 -8.97 -21.22 -10.58
CA GLY A 89 -8.22 -22.22 -11.33
C GLY A 89 -6.73 -21.92 -11.52
N MET A 90 -6.24 -20.80 -10.96
CA MET A 90 -4.81 -20.49 -10.86
C MET A 90 -4.31 -20.68 -9.43
N THR A 91 -3.05 -21.11 -9.30
CA THR A 91 -2.30 -21.22 -8.06
C THR A 91 -0.88 -20.69 -8.24
N LEU A 92 -0.15 -20.56 -7.12
CA LEU A 92 1.26 -20.18 -7.11
C LEU A 92 2.13 -21.05 -8.05
N ASP A 93 1.85 -22.35 -8.14
CA ASP A 93 2.61 -23.28 -9.00
C ASP A 93 2.34 -23.09 -10.50
N THR A 94 1.21 -22.46 -10.83
CA THR A 94 0.76 -22.24 -12.21
C THR A 94 0.91 -20.81 -12.69
N MET A 95 1.27 -19.88 -11.79
CA MET A 95 1.37 -18.47 -12.15
C MET A 95 2.49 -18.26 -13.19
N PRO A 96 2.27 -17.42 -14.21
CA PRO A 96 3.33 -17.01 -15.12
C PRO A 96 4.45 -16.28 -14.37
N ALA A 97 5.68 -16.41 -14.86
CA ALA A 97 6.78 -15.58 -14.39
C ALA A 97 6.51 -14.11 -14.73
N LEU A 98 6.85 -13.21 -13.82
CA LEU A 98 6.83 -11.77 -14.06
C LEU A 98 8.05 -11.37 -14.89
N ASP A 99 7.84 -10.63 -15.97
CA ASP A 99 8.92 -10.08 -16.80
C ASP A 99 9.30 -8.68 -16.29
N PRO A 100 10.49 -8.51 -15.67
CA PRO A 100 10.92 -7.23 -15.14
C PRO A 100 11.09 -6.13 -16.19
N SER A 101 11.25 -6.50 -17.46
CA SER A 101 11.46 -5.57 -18.56
C SER A 101 10.17 -5.13 -19.24
N SER A 102 9.05 -5.79 -18.91
CA SER A 102 7.74 -5.45 -19.46
C SER A 102 7.16 -4.24 -18.73
N PRO A 103 6.71 -3.19 -19.44
CA PRO A 103 5.94 -2.12 -18.83
C PRO A 103 4.51 -2.57 -18.46
N MET A 104 4.08 -3.73 -18.98
CA MET A 104 2.76 -4.29 -18.71
C MET A 104 2.87 -5.40 -17.66
N LEU A 105 1.97 -5.35 -16.66
CA LEU A 105 1.76 -6.47 -15.77
C LEU A 105 0.93 -7.56 -16.47
N PRO A 106 1.14 -8.85 -16.15
CA PRO A 106 0.31 -9.92 -16.71
C PRO A 106 -1.16 -9.82 -16.28
N ASP A 107 -2.08 -10.21 -17.16
CA ASP A 107 -3.54 -10.12 -16.95
C ASP A 107 -4.01 -10.70 -15.61
N PHE A 108 -3.38 -11.79 -15.14
CA PHE A 108 -3.78 -12.43 -13.87
C PHE A 108 -3.66 -11.50 -12.66
N ILE A 109 -2.78 -10.49 -12.72
CA ILE A 109 -2.64 -9.47 -11.68
C ILE A 109 -3.88 -8.57 -11.61
N TYR A 110 -4.49 -8.26 -12.75
CA TYR A 110 -5.72 -7.48 -12.85
C TYR A 110 -6.98 -8.31 -12.60
N GLU A 111 -6.94 -9.61 -12.94
CA GLU A 111 -8.05 -10.55 -12.71
C GLU A 111 -8.12 -11.08 -11.28
N GLY A 112 -6.99 -11.07 -10.56
CA GLY A 112 -6.90 -11.52 -9.17
C GLY A 112 -7.42 -10.49 -8.17
N THR A 113 -7.46 -10.90 -6.90
CA THR A 113 -7.96 -10.03 -5.82
C THR A 113 -6.86 -9.71 -4.83
N PHE A 114 -6.46 -8.45 -4.76
CA PHE A 114 -5.65 -7.95 -3.64
C PHE A 114 -6.57 -7.50 -2.50
N ALA A 115 -6.31 -7.96 -1.27
CA ALA A 115 -7.17 -7.67 -0.11
C ALA A 115 -6.96 -6.28 0.52
N GLY A 116 -5.92 -5.55 0.11
CA GLY A 116 -5.43 -4.38 0.82
C GLY A 116 -4.44 -4.72 1.90
N GLY A 117 -4.15 -3.71 2.71
CA GLY A 117 -3.16 -3.79 3.77
C GLY A 117 -2.62 -2.40 4.11
N ARG A 118 -1.73 -2.35 5.09
CA ARG A 118 -1.00 -1.14 5.46
C ARG A 118 0.47 -1.45 5.58
N ASP A 119 1.28 -0.67 4.91
CA ASP A 119 2.73 -0.82 4.97
C ASP A 119 3.29 -0.17 6.26
N VAL A 120 4.51 -0.54 6.62
CA VAL A 120 5.29 0.13 7.67
C VAL A 120 6.18 1.15 6.99
N ILE A 121 6.09 2.43 7.37
CA ILE A 121 6.95 3.47 6.79
C ILE A 121 8.16 3.68 7.73
N LEU A 122 9.29 3.06 7.43
CA LEU A 122 10.43 3.01 8.36
C LEU A 122 11.07 4.40 8.57
N ASP A 123 11.07 5.23 7.52
CA ASP A 123 11.62 6.59 7.56
C ASP A 123 10.83 7.53 8.50
N THR A 124 9.59 7.20 8.85
CA THR A 124 8.82 7.96 9.85
C THR A 124 9.05 7.44 11.28
N GLY A 125 9.91 6.42 11.45
CA GLY A 125 10.18 5.77 12.72
C GLY A 125 9.14 4.71 13.11
N GLU A 126 8.23 4.33 12.20
CA GLU A 126 7.35 3.19 12.43
C GLU A 126 8.16 1.90 12.50
N THR A 127 7.76 1.02 13.42
CA THR A 127 8.34 -0.32 13.57
C THR A 127 7.34 -1.43 13.28
N SER A 128 6.06 -1.07 13.16
CA SER A 128 4.96 -1.97 12.84
C SER A 128 3.76 -1.20 12.32
N SER A 129 2.86 -1.90 11.64
CA SER A 129 1.57 -1.40 11.16
C SER A 129 0.47 -2.38 11.54
N GLN A 130 -0.76 -1.86 11.64
CA GLN A 130 -1.96 -2.67 11.78
C GLN A 130 -3.02 -2.24 10.77
N CYS A 131 -3.76 -3.21 10.26
CA CYS A 131 -4.94 -3.00 9.44
C CYS A 131 -5.95 -4.14 9.63
N VAL A 132 -7.19 -3.91 9.26
CA VAL A 132 -8.18 -4.98 9.10
C VAL A 132 -8.38 -5.21 7.61
N VAL A 133 -8.32 -6.47 7.18
CA VAL A 133 -8.59 -6.90 5.81
C VAL A 133 -9.66 -7.97 5.80
N THR A 134 -10.39 -8.07 4.68
CA THR A 134 -11.34 -9.15 4.45
C THR A 134 -10.70 -10.20 3.56
N LEU A 135 -10.66 -11.45 4.01
CA LEU A 135 -10.20 -12.59 3.20
C LEU A 135 -11.39 -13.47 2.81
N THR A 136 -11.58 -13.65 1.51
CA THR A 136 -12.62 -14.52 0.94
C THR A 136 -12.04 -15.87 0.53
N ALA A 137 -12.88 -16.90 0.38
CA ALA A 137 -12.40 -18.22 -0.02
C ALA A 137 -11.66 -18.21 -1.36
N GLY A 138 -10.59 -19.01 -1.43
CA GLY A 138 -9.74 -19.16 -2.60
C GLY A 138 -8.32 -19.56 -2.25
N ASP A 139 -7.50 -19.71 -3.28
CA ASP A 139 -6.06 -19.87 -3.14
C ASP A 139 -5.39 -18.50 -3.14
N TRP A 140 -4.56 -18.26 -2.13
CA TRP A 140 -3.91 -16.98 -1.89
C TRP A 140 -2.40 -17.12 -1.89
N MET A 141 -1.72 -16.01 -2.13
CA MET A 141 -0.33 -15.83 -1.80
C MET A 141 -0.14 -14.65 -0.85
N LEU A 142 0.82 -14.82 0.05
CA LEU A 142 1.52 -13.76 0.74
C LEU A 142 2.84 -13.51 0.01
N ALA A 143 3.07 -12.26 -0.33
CA ALA A 143 4.30 -11.79 -0.95
C ALA A 143 4.80 -10.53 -0.25
N ASP A 144 6.11 -10.26 -0.29
CA ASP A 144 6.59 -8.92 0.01
C ASP A 144 6.30 -7.97 -1.17
N GLY A 145 6.09 -6.69 -0.90
CA GLY A 145 5.72 -5.69 -1.91
C GLY A 145 6.77 -5.52 -3.02
N GLN A 146 8.04 -5.84 -2.73
CA GLN A 146 9.14 -5.78 -3.68
C GLN A 146 9.39 -7.11 -4.41
N LEU A 147 8.72 -8.19 -4.02
CA LEU A 147 8.85 -9.53 -4.58
C LEU A 147 10.28 -10.08 -4.55
N VAL A 148 11.06 -9.71 -3.52
CA VAL A 148 12.44 -10.16 -3.32
C VAL A 148 12.55 -11.28 -2.29
N ARG A 149 11.49 -11.52 -1.50
CA ARG A 149 11.41 -12.59 -0.51
C ARG A 149 10.59 -13.77 -1.06
N PRO A 150 10.76 -14.99 -0.51
CA PRO A 150 9.99 -16.14 -0.96
C PRO A 150 8.48 -15.96 -0.78
N LEU A 151 7.74 -16.23 -1.85
CA LEU A 151 6.28 -16.25 -1.84
C LEU A 151 5.75 -17.41 -1.00
N GLN A 152 4.64 -17.19 -0.31
CA GLN A 152 3.99 -18.18 0.54
C GLN A 152 2.56 -18.40 0.09
N ALA A 153 2.21 -19.63 -0.27
CA ALA A 153 0.82 -20.00 -0.56
C ALA A 153 0.05 -20.32 0.72
N PHE A 154 -1.22 -19.92 0.75
CA PHE A 154 -2.19 -20.35 1.76
C PHE A 154 -3.59 -20.44 1.14
N THR A 155 -4.50 -21.15 1.79
CA THR A 155 -5.88 -21.30 1.31
C THR A 155 -6.86 -20.71 2.32
N VAL A 156 -7.87 -20.01 1.83
CA VAL A 156 -8.99 -19.50 2.63
C VAL A 156 -10.23 -20.30 2.26
N THR A 157 -11.01 -20.72 3.26
CA THR A 157 -12.17 -21.61 3.06
C THR A 157 -13.45 -21.05 3.67
N GLY A 158 -14.61 -21.42 3.13
CA GLY A 158 -15.92 -20.98 3.64
C GLY A 158 -16.37 -19.62 3.12
N GLU A 159 -17.33 -19.01 3.80
CA GLU A 159 -17.89 -17.69 3.45
C GLU A 159 -17.61 -16.71 4.59
N VAL A 160 -17.40 -15.43 4.24
CA VAL A 160 -17.24 -14.37 5.23
C VAL A 160 -18.54 -14.30 6.05
N PRO A 161 -18.48 -14.43 7.38
CA PRO A 161 -19.68 -14.32 8.22
C PRO A 161 -20.35 -12.96 8.01
N ALA A 162 -21.67 -12.95 7.85
CA ALA A 162 -22.43 -11.72 7.64
C ALA A 162 -22.36 -10.75 8.84
N ASP A 163 -22.01 -11.28 10.01
CA ASP A 163 -21.82 -10.56 11.27
C ASP A 163 -20.33 -10.42 11.65
N ALA A 164 -19.41 -10.64 10.72
CA ALA A 164 -17.99 -10.43 10.95
C ALA A 164 -17.74 -8.99 11.43
N PRO A 165 -17.07 -8.76 12.56
CA PRO A 165 -16.89 -7.42 13.09
C PRO A 165 -16.02 -6.60 12.14
N THR A 166 -16.36 -5.33 11.98
CA THR A 166 -15.56 -4.34 11.24
C THR A 166 -15.23 -3.18 12.16
N PRO A 167 -14.07 -2.52 11.98
CA PRO A 167 -13.83 -1.24 12.64
C PRO A 167 -14.91 -0.22 12.33
N THR A 168 -15.25 0.62 13.30
CA THR A 168 -16.03 1.84 13.04
C THR A 168 -15.10 2.87 12.42
N SER A 169 -15.34 3.26 11.17
CA SER A 169 -14.59 4.31 10.49
C SER A 169 -15.01 5.70 10.94
N THR A 170 -14.06 6.64 10.92
CA THR A 170 -14.33 8.08 10.99
C THR A 170 -14.41 8.69 9.60
N VAL A 171 -13.75 8.07 8.61
CA VAL A 171 -13.73 8.48 7.21
C VAL A 171 -13.92 7.25 6.32
N ASP A 172 -14.87 7.34 5.40
CA ASP A 172 -15.05 6.35 4.33
C ASP A 172 -14.52 6.95 3.03
N MET A 173 -13.59 6.27 2.40
CA MET A 173 -12.98 6.68 1.14
C MET A 173 -13.10 5.56 0.10
N MET A 174 -13.53 5.95 -1.10
CA MET A 174 -13.56 5.10 -2.27
C MET A 174 -12.39 5.41 -3.20
N MET A 175 -11.83 4.35 -3.77
CA MET A 175 -10.83 4.41 -4.83
C MET A 175 -11.43 3.79 -6.09
N GLY A 176 -11.33 4.48 -7.21
CA GLY A 176 -11.68 3.93 -8.51
C GLY A 176 -10.81 4.53 -9.59
N GLU A 177 -11.15 4.27 -10.86
CA GLU A 177 -10.35 4.73 -11.98
C GLU A 177 -10.20 6.25 -11.95
N MET A 178 -8.97 6.70 -11.68
CA MET A 178 -8.59 8.11 -11.71
C MET A 178 -9.29 8.99 -10.67
N TYR A 179 -9.72 8.42 -9.53
CA TYR A 179 -10.22 9.23 -8.43
C TYR A 179 -10.02 8.62 -7.04
N PHE A 180 -9.88 9.52 -6.07
CA PHE A 180 -10.13 9.28 -4.66
C PHE A 180 -11.37 10.08 -4.25
N HIS A 181 -12.31 9.47 -3.53
CA HIS A 181 -13.53 10.16 -3.12
C HIS A 181 -13.89 9.84 -1.67
N ILE A 182 -13.92 10.86 -0.81
CA ILE A 182 -14.45 10.73 0.55
C ILE A 182 -15.97 10.68 0.47
N THR A 183 -16.55 9.56 0.86
CA THR A 183 -18.01 9.30 0.81
C THR A 183 -18.70 9.46 2.15
N GLY A 184 -17.93 9.46 3.24
CA GLY A 184 -18.44 9.56 4.60
C GLY A 184 -17.39 10.18 5.52
N GLY A 185 -17.84 11.04 6.43
CA GLY A 185 -16.96 11.77 7.34
C GLY A 185 -16.09 12.83 6.64
N GLU A 186 -15.00 13.21 7.31
CA GLU A 186 -13.99 14.15 6.82
C GLU A 186 -12.66 13.82 7.50
N LEU A 187 -11.54 14.01 6.79
CA LEU A 187 -10.21 13.92 7.41
C LEU A 187 -10.04 15.10 8.37
N VAL A 188 -9.63 14.82 9.60
CA VAL A 188 -9.41 15.84 10.64
C VAL A 188 -8.03 15.73 11.26
N ALA A 189 -7.52 16.82 11.82
CA ALA A 189 -6.33 16.73 12.65
C ALA A 189 -6.56 15.77 13.82
N GLY A 190 -5.52 15.00 14.13
CA GLY A 190 -5.56 13.89 15.05
C GLY A 190 -5.87 12.57 14.35
N ARG A 191 -6.56 11.69 15.07
CA ARG A 191 -6.81 10.31 14.64
C ARG A 191 -7.93 10.21 13.62
N ASN A 192 -7.66 9.46 12.55
CA ASN A 192 -8.64 9.03 11.57
C ASN A 192 -8.62 7.50 11.45
N VAL A 193 -9.80 6.88 11.47
CA VAL A 193 -9.99 5.47 11.10
C VAL A 193 -10.57 5.45 9.69
N LEU A 194 -9.74 5.07 8.73
CA LEU A 194 -10.11 5.03 7.32
C LEU A 194 -10.76 3.69 7.01
N SER A 195 -11.93 3.70 6.36
CA SER A 195 -12.42 2.58 5.57
C SER A 195 -12.12 2.85 4.10
N LEU A 196 -11.23 2.06 3.51
CA LEU A 196 -10.82 2.20 2.11
C LEU A 196 -11.47 1.11 1.26
N THR A 197 -12.33 1.51 0.33
CA THR A 197 -13.04 0.58 -0.57
C THR A 197 -12.59 0.77 -2.01
N ALA A 198 -12.13 -0.30 -2.65
CA ALA A 198 -11.81 -0.30 -4.07
C ALA A 198 -13.07 -0.60 -4.90
N MET A 199 -13.46 0.36 -5.73
CA MET A 199 -14.64 0.34 -6.58
C MET A 199 -14.30 0.33 -8.07
N GLY A 200 -13.04 0.58 -8.44
CA GLY A 200 -12.55 0.47 -9.80
C GLY A 200 -12.30 -0.97 -10.21
N GLY A 201 -12.44 -1.26 -11.50
CA GLY A 201 -12.09 -2.52 -12.14
C GLY A 201 -10.59 -2.77 -12.28
N GLN A 202 -9.73 -1.77 -12.04
CA GLN A 202 -8.29 -1.97 -11.86
C GLN A 202 -7.91 -1.93 -10.37
N PRO A 203 -6.83 -2.62 -9.95
CA PRO A 203 -6.31 -2.51 -8.59
C PRO A 203 -5.80 -1.10 -8.27
N HIS A 204 -5.97 -0.67 -7.03
CA HIS A 204 -5.57 0.65 -6.54
C HIS A 204 -4.94 0.57 -5.14
N PHE A 205 -4.19 1.60 -4.78
CA PHE A 205 -3.68 1.83 -3.42
C PHE A 205 -3.50 3.33 -3.18
N VAL A 206 -3.36 3.72 -1.92
CA VAL A 206 -3.14 5.10 -1.50
C VAL A 206 -1.70 5.29 -1.07
N VAL A 207 -1.02 6.25 -1.69
CA VAL A 207 0.09 6.97 -1.07
C VAL A 207 -0.44 8.32 -0.62
N MET A 208 -0.43 8.57 0.68
CA MET A 208 -0.75 9.87 1.27
C MET A 208 0.55 10.58 1.63
N LEU A 209 0.72 11.77 1.07
CA LEU A 209 1.88 12.63 1.26
C LEU A 209 1.46 13.91 1.97
N GLY A 210 2.12 14.29 3.07
CA GLY A 210 2.08 15.65 3.57
C GLY A 210 2.73 16.58 2.54
N LEU A 211 2.06 17.69 2.21
CA LEU A 211 2.50 18.65 1.21
C LEU A 211 2.76 20.02 1.84
N PRO A 212 3.57 20.87 1.20
CA PRO A 212 3.70 22.27 1.58
C PRO A 212 2.31 22.96 1.66
N PRO A 213 2.08 23.84 2.65
CA PRO A 213 0.79 24.52 2.79
C PRO A 213 0.36 25.24 1.52
N GLY A 214 -0.87 24.97 1.09
CA GLY A 214 -1.48 25.61 -0.08
C GLY A 214 -0.99 25.08 -1.44
N MET A 215 -0.25 23.96 -1.45
CA MET A 215 0.06 23.25 -2.69
C MET A 215 -1.23 22.83 -3.40
N THR A 216 -1.36 23.15 -4.68
CA THR A 216 -2.54 22.77 -5.47
C THR A 216 -2.37 21.40 -6.11
N ASP A 217 -3.48 20.80 -6.54
CA ASP A 217 -3.45 19.51 -7.25
C ASP A 217 -2.62 19.57 -8.54
N ASP A 218 -2.76 20.63 -9.35
CA ASP A 218 -1.91 20.85 -10.53
C ASP A 218 -0.40 20.91 -10.19
N GLN A 219 -0.04 21.47 -9.03
CA GLN A 219 1.36 21.52 -8.60
C GLN A 219 1.84 20.15 -8.12
N PHE A 220 0.96 19.37 -7.50
CA PHE A 220 1.22 18.01 -7.09
C PHE A 220 1.42 17.10 -8.31
N GLU A 221 0.59 17.22 -9.35
CA GLU A 221 0.75 16.53 -10.64
C GLU A 221 2.12 16.79 -11.27
N MET A 222 2.55 18.06 -11.28
CA MET A 222 3.85 18.45 -11.84
C MET A 222 5.03 17.72 -11.18
N MET A 223 4.91 17.27 -9.93
CA MET A 223 5.96 16.50 -9.27
C MET A 223 6.16 15.12 -9.91
N PHE A 224 5.10 14.47 -10.39
CA PHE A 224 5.21 13.17 -11.05
C PHE A 224 5.92 13.30 -12.39
N ALA A 225 5.59 14.34 -13.16
CA ALA A 225 6.25 14.63 -14.44
C ALA A 225 7.74 14.95 -14.25
N ALA A 226 8.10 15.65 -13.18
CA ALA A 226 9.50 15.96 -12.85
C ALA A 226 10.31 14.71 -12.45
N ALA A 227 9.69 13.74 -11.78
CA ALA A 227 10.35 12.50 -11.35
C ALA A 227 10.67 11.53 -12.51
N GLU A 228 10.00 11.69 -13.65
CA GLU A 228 10.19 10.95 -14.91
C GLU A 228 11.16 11.64 -15.90
N GLY A 229 11.67 12.83 -15.56
CA GLY A 229 12.69 13.52 -16.35
C GLY A 229 14.02 12.75 -16.41
N PRO A 230 14.94 13.07 -17.35
CA PRO A 230 16.27 12.48 -17.36
C PRO A 230 16.91 12.63 -15.98
N GLU A 231 17.61 11.60 -15.50
CA GLU A 231 18.45 11.63 -14.31
C GLU A 231 19.57 12.66 -14.51
N GLU A 232 19.25 13.96 -14.46
CA GLU A 232 20.26 14.96 -14.17
C GLU A 232 20.63 14.76 -12.70
N GLU A 233 21.94 14.79 -12.42
CA GLU A 233 22.56 14.68 -11.09
C GLU A 233 22.21 15.86 -10.15
N SER A 234 20.94 16.22 -10.10
CA SER A 234 20.37 17.12 -9.12
C SER A 234 19.15 16.42 -8.54
N SER A 235 19.39 15.37 -7.75
CA SER A 235 18.62 15.26 -6.53
C SER A 235 18.71 16.64 -5.86
N PRO A 236 17.62 17.36 -5.57
CA PRO A 236 17.71 18.47 -4.65
C PRO A 236 18.21 17.88 -3.34
N THR A 237 19.53 17.96 -3.11
CA THR A 237 20.09 17.65 -1.82
C THR A 237 19.41 18.61 -0.85
N ALA A 238 19.12 18.13 0.34
CA ALA A 238 18.62 18.95 1.45
C ALA A 238 19.54 20.15 1.81
N GLU A 239 20.63 20.35 1.07
CA GLU A 239 21.62 21.42 1.27
C GLU A 239 21.31 22.70 0.46
N ASP A 240 20.46 22.67 -0.57
CA ASP A 240 20.20 23.86 -1.42
C ASP A 240 18.90 24.63 -1.08
N GLY A 241 18.18 24.23 -0.02
CA GLY A 241 17.01 24.94 0.51
C GLY A 241 17.13 25.10 2.02
N GLY A 242 17.54 26.28 2.47
CA GLY A 242 17.83 26.54 3.88
C GLY A 242 16.68 26.27 4.85
N GLY A 243 17.05 25.89 6.07
CA GLY A 243 16.26 26.17 7.26
C GLY A 243 15.23 25.10 7.63
N ASP A 244 15.50 24.50 8.77
CA ASP A 244 14.64 23.72 9.66
C ASP A 244 13.34 24.44 10.08
N GLU A 245 12.46 24.81 9.13
CA GLU A 245 11.09 25.26 9.39
C GLU A 245 10.11 24.76 8.29
N GLY A 246 9.67 23.50 8.40
CA GLY A 246 8.36 22.99 7.96
C GLY A 246 7.91 23.23 6.51
N GLY A 247 8.33 22.39 5.56
CA GLY A 247 7.76 22.41 4.21
C GLY A 247 8.23 21.33 3.24
N GLY A 248 8.68 20.16 3.73
CA GLY A 248 9.04 19.02 2.89
C GLY A 248 7.85 18.11 2.57
N ILE A 249 7.90 17.42 1.43
CA ILE A 249 6.95 16.35 1.11
C ILE A 249 7.24 15.16 2.02
N ALA A 250 6.23 14.57 2.66
CA ALA A 250 6.44 13.42 3.55
C ALA A 250 5.43 12.30 3.38
N ALA A 251 5.87 11.04 3.28
CA ALA A 251 4.97 9.91 3.34
C ALA A 251 4.30 9.79 4.71
N VAL A 252 2.97 9.72 4.73
CA VAL A 252 2.15 9.66 5.96
C VAL A 252 1.37 8.36 6.04
N LEU A 253 0.94 7.84 4.90
CA LEU A 253 0.29 6.54 4.80
C LEU A 253 0.65 5.92 3.45
N VAL A 254 1.01 4.65 3.46
CA VAL A 254 1.06 3.81 2.26
C VAL A 254 0.22 2.57 2.54
N THR A 255 -0.72 2.29 1.65
CA THR A 255 -1.57 1.10 1.74
C THR A 255 -1.09 0.06 0.74
N SER A 256 -1.32 -1.20 1.07
CA SER A 256 -1.13 -2.28 0.11
C SER A 256 -2.28 -2.26 -0.92
N ILE A 257 -2.10 -2.98 -2.03
CA ILE A 257 -2.97 -2.95 -3.20
C ILE A 257 -4.35 -3.54 -2.87
N GLN A 258 -5.41 -2.96 -3.42
CA GLN A 258 -6.81 -3.38 -3.29
C GLN A 258 -7.43 -3.57 -4.67
N SER A 259 -8.06 -4.73 -4.89
CA SER A 259 -8.88 -4.99 -6.10
C SER A 259 -10.35 -4.61 -5.87
N LEU A 260 -11.10 -4.50 -6.96
CA LEU A 260 -12.56 -4.29 -6.95
C LEU A 260 -13.29 -5.11 -5.89
N GLY A 261 -14.16 -4.44 -5.12
CA GLY A 261 -15.03 -5.08 -4.15
C GLY A 261 -14.35 -5.41 -2.82
N THR A 262 -13.10 -4.99 -2.62
CA THR A 262 -12.40 -5.15 -1.34
C THR A 262 -12.51 -3.89 -0.49
N THR A 263 -12.57 -4.11 0.82
CA THR A 263 -12.48 -3.06 1.84
C THR A 263 -11.42 -3.43 2.85
N SER A 264 -10.58 -2.45 3.20
CA SER A 264 -9.63 -2.54 4.29
C SER A 264 -9.78 -1.35 5.23
N TRP A 265 -9.36 -1.52 6.49
CA TRP A 265 -9.43 -0.47 7.50
C TRP A 265 -8.07 -0.24 8.13
N MET A 266 -7.71 1.02 8.32
CA MET A 266 -6.44 1.40 8.90
C MET A 266 -6.57 2.71 9.64
N ASN A 267 -5.70 2.92 10.63
CA ASN A 267 -5.60 4.20 11.29
C ASN A 267 -4.55 5.08 10.58
N VAL A 268 -4.75 6.38 10.66
CA VAL A 268 -3.75 7.39 10.32
C VAL A 268 -3.90 8.57 11.28
N GLU A 269 -2.78 9.05 11.81
CA GLU A 269 -2.72 10.26 12.63
C GLU A 269 -2.28 11.42 11.72
N LEU A 270 -3.07 12.47 11.64
CA LEU A 270 -2.82 13.61 10.76
C LEU A 270 -2.61 14.88 11.58
N ALA A 271 -1.69 15.73 11.15
CA ALA A 271 -1.68 17.11 11.58
C ALA A 271 -2.69 17.91 10.73
N SER A 272 -3.05 19.11 11.18
CA SER A 272 -3.71 20.07 10.29
C SER A 272 -2.73 20.45 9.17
N GLY A 273 -3.18 20.48 7.92
CA GLY A 273 -2.34 20.77 6.77
C GLY A 273 -2.87 20.25 5.44
N THR A 274 -2.06 20.42 4.40
CA THR A 274 -2.33 20.01 3.02
C THR A 274 -1.74 18.62 2.76
N TYR A 275 -2.51 17.71 2.16
CA TYR A 275 -2.09 16.35 1.87
C TYR A 275 -2.42 15.96 0.43
N GLY A 276 -1.48 15.29 -0.25
CA GLY A 276 -1.67 14.69 -1.57
C GLY A 276 -1.99 13.21 -1.46
N LEU A 277 -2.94 12.72 -2.23
CA LEU A 277 -3.23 11.30 -2.42
C LEU A 277 -2.85 10.92 -3.84
N ALA A 278 -2.13 9.81 -4.03
CA ALA A 278 -1.76 9.32 -5.35
C ALA A 278 -1.80 7.79 -5.39
N CYS A 279 -2.13 7.22 -6.56
CA CYS A 279 -2.00 5.79 -6.84
C CYS A 279 -0.97 5.56 -7.94
N PHE A 280 0.03 4.71 -7.71
CA PHE A 280 1.04 4.39 -8.72
C PHE A 280 0.88 3.00 -9.32
N PHE A 281 -0.30 2.38 -9.20
CA PHE A 281 -0.54 1.09 -9.81
C PHE A 281 -0.51 1.23 -11.35
N PRO A 282 0.16 0.34 -12.10
CA PRO A 282 0.25 0.44 -13.55
C PRO A 282 -1.10 0.20 -14.23
N ASP A 283 -1.46 1.06 -15.19
CA ASP A 283 -2.64 0.88 -16.02
C ASP A 283 -2.55 -0.37 -16.91
N GLN A 284 -3.62 -1.15 -16.95
CA GLN A 284 -3.69 -2.43 -17.69
C GLN A 284 -3.57 -2.30 -19.22
N HIS A 285 -3.71 -1.10 -19.79
CA HIS A 285 -3.68 -0.88 -21.23
C HIS A 285 -2.41 -0.19 -21.70
N VAL A 286 -1.86 0.72 -20.89
CA VAL A 286 -0.69 1.51 -21.26
C VAL A 286 0.53 1.30 -20.37
N GLY A 287 0.40 0.60 -19.24
CA GLY A 287 1.47 0.35 -18.28
C GLY A 287 1.91 1.58 -17.46
N MET A 288 1.32 2.74 -17.75
CA MET A 288 1.62 4.00 -17.05
C MET A 288 0.98 4.00 -15.65
N PRO A 289 1.66 4.49 -14.60
CA PRO A 289 1.08 4.65 -13.28
C PRO A 289 -0.21 5.47 -13.30
N HIS A 290 -1.24 5.07 -12.53
CA HIS A 290 -2.52 5.77 -12.49
C HIS A 290 -2.39 7.26 -12.12
N ALA A 291 -1.45 7.64 -11.26
CA ALA A 291 -1.19 9.03 -10.90
C ALA A 291 -0.80 9.88 -12.12
N MET A 292 -0.04 9.33 -13.07
CA MET A 292 0.30 10.03 -14.32
C MET A 292 -0.87 10.08 -15.32
N LEU A 293 -1.93 9.34 -15.04
CA LEU A 293 -3.19 9.35 -15.77
C LEU A 293 -4.29 10.15 -15.03
N GLY A 294 -3.93 10.83 -13.94
CA GLY A 294 -4.82 11.72 -13.18
C GLY A 294 -5.39 11.13 -11.89
N MET A 295 -4.93 9.94 -11.44
CA MET A 295 -5.31 9.40 -10.13
C MET A 295 -4.52 10.01 -8.99
N HIS A 296 -4.72 11.31 -8.79
CA HIS A 296 -4.24 12.05 -7.65
C HIS A 296 -5.27 13.07 -7.19
N THR A 297 -5.15 13.53 -5.95
CA THR A 297 -5.91 14.67 -5.45
C THR A 297 -5.19 15.32 -4.29
N VAL A 298 -5.46 16.59 -4.03
CA VAL A 298 -5.03 17.30 -2.81
C VAL A 298 -6.23 17.51 -1.90
N VAL A 299 -6.06 17.19 -0.62
CA VAL A 299 -7.04 17.34 0.45
C VAL A 299 -6.48 18.22 1.57
N GLU A 300 -7.38 18.94 2.23
CA GLU A 300 -7.05 19.76 3.40
C GLU A 300 -7.55 19.07 4.67
N VAL A 301 -6.72 19.07 5.69
CA VAL A 301 -7.03 18.58 7.03
C VAL A 301 -7.12 19.80 7.97
N PRO A 302 -8.30 20.11 8.53
CA PRO A 302 -8.50 21.27 9.38
C PRO A 302 -7.80 21.16 10.73
#